data_AF-A0A2P2ICP6-F1
#
_entry.id   AF-A0A2P2ICP6-F1
#
_cell.length_a   1.000
_cell.length_b   1.000
_cell.length_c   1.000
_cell.angle_alpha   90.00
_cell.angle_beta   90.00
_cell.angle_gamma   90.00
#
_symmetry.space_group_name_H-M   'P 1'
#
loop_
_entity.id
_entity.type
_entity.pdbx_description
1 polymer ?
#
loop_
_entity_poly.entity_id
_entity_poly.type
_entity_poly.pdbx_seq_one_letter_code
_entity_poly.pdbx_strand_id
1 'polypeptide(L)'
;RGPNFCNSSWPFVEAKVLDLEPYMLKYWANIYADTGKLSLWQHEWSKHGTCAAQLPQLDNEHKYFSQGLVWVVQYALEKGLAQYGIVPSSSNTYTNDQIFAALTALFNTDPIVDCVYDKDNGRQLLSQIKLCFNKDLKLVSCLPTLRNAASQPQARGNCPPHGIHYPDVVSNNGALFRVNHEGPAAAGGGQERRGGQCSTVLCQALFAVSA
;
A
#
# COMPACT_ATOMS: atom_id res chain seq x y z
N ARG A 1 -10.84 -4.56 11.47
CA ARG A 1 -11.68 -4.61 10.25
C ARG A 1 -12.70 -3.49 10.36
N GLY A 2 -12.74 -2.57 9.39
CA GLY A 2 -13.70 -1.46 9.35
C GLY A 2 -15.00 -1.80 8.59
N PRO A 3 -15.99 -0.89 8.60
CA PRO A 3 -17.19 -0.97 7.77
C PRO A 3 -16.83 -1.03 6.28
N ASN A 4 -17.69 -1.68 5.48
CA ASN A 4 -17.50 -1.84 4.05
C ASN A 4 -18.83 -1.64 3.32
N PHE A 5 -18.76 -1.18 2.06
CA PHE A 5 -19.92 -1.03 1.18
C PHE A 5 -21.03 -0.17 1.80
N CYS A 6 -20.67 0.97 2.40
CA CYS A 6 -21.59 1.78 3.20
C CYS A 6 -22.66 2.50 2.39
N ASN A 7 -22.45 2.69 1.07
CA ASN A 7 -23.43 3.35 0.22
C ASN A 7 -23.44 2.78 -1.20
N SER A 8 -24.39 1.89 -1.49
CA SER A 8 -24.57 1.31 -2.83
C SER A 8 -25.12 2.29 -3.88
N SER A 9 -25.65 3.45 -3.45
CA SER A 9 -26.17 4.49 -4.34
C SER A 9 -25.08 5.46 -4.81
N TRP A 10 -23.82 5.29 -4.36
CA TRP A 10 -22.66 6.09 -4.75
C TRP A 10 -21.68 5.28 -5.58
N PRO A 11 -22.01 4.95 -6.85
CA PRO A 11 -21.07 4.27 -7.73
C PRO A 11 -19.86 5.16 -8.01
N PHE A 12 -18.72 4.54 -8.31
CA PHE A 12 -17.54 5.22 -8.79
C PHE A 12 -17.80 5.84 -10.18
N VAL A 13 -17.32 7.06 -10.39
CA VAL A 13 -17.46 7.84 -11.61
C VAL A 13 -16.08 8.38 -12.00
N GLU A 14 -15.42 7.72 -12.97
CA GLU A 14 -14.07 8.06 -13.45
C GLU A 14 -13.90 9.56 -13.75
N ALA A 15 -14.93 10.19 -14.34
CA ALA A 15 -14.92 11.62 -14.66
C ALA A 15 -14.64 12.55 -13.46
N LYS A 16 -14.91 12.12 -12.23
CA LYS A 16 -14.64 12.92 -11.01
C LYS A 16 -13.18 12.87 -10.57
N VAL A 17 -12.36 12.01 -11.15
CA VAL A 17 -10.95 11.81 -10.77
C VAL A 17 -10.01 11.88 -11.97
N LEU A 18 -10.49 12.40 -13.10
CA LEU A 18 -9.75 12.41 -14.37
C LEU A 18 -8.38 13.13 -14.24
N ASP A 19 -8.32 14.19 -13.43
CA ASP A 19 -7.10 14.94 -13.14
C ASP A 19 -6.10 14.16 -12.27
N LEU A 20 -6.60 13.22 -11.46
CA LEU A 20 -5.79 12.34 -10.61
C LEU A 20 -5.26 11.12 -11.37
N GLU A 21 -5.83 10.78 -12.52
CA GLU A 21 -5.54 9.54 -13.24
C GLU A 21 -4.03 9.28 -13.46
N PRO A 22 -3.19 10.24 -13.90
CA PRO A 22 -1.76 10.00 -14.07
C PRO A 22 -1.07 9.59 -12.76
N TYR A 23 -1.52 10.14 -11.63
CA TYR A 23 -1.00 9.81 -10.30
C TYR A 23 -1.56 8.49 -9.79
N MET A 24 -2.84 8.19 -10.06
CA MET A 24 -3.43 6.90 -9.71
C MET A 24 -2.79 5.75 -10.49
N LEU A 25 -2.49 5.94 -11.79
CA LEU A 25 -1.72 4.98 -12.58
C LEU A 25 -0.28 4.80 -12.06
N LYS A 26 0.27 5.83 -11.43
CA LYS A 26 1.62 5.79 -10.86
C LYS A 26 1.66 5.28 -9.43
N TYR A 27 0.67 5.50 -8.59
CA TYR A 27 0.78 5.22 -7.15
C TYR A 27 -0.30 4.27 -6.64
N TRP A 28 -1.30 3.96 -7.46
CA TRP A 28 -2.43 3.11 -7.13
C TRP A 28 -2.81 2.22 -8.32
N ALA A 29 -1.79 1.68 -8.99
CA ALA A 29 -1.96 0.87 -10.18
C ALA A 29 -2.69 -0.44 -9.87
N ASN A 30 -3.56 -0.87 -10.79
CA ASN A 30 -4.09 -2.22 -10.76
C ASN A 30 -3.02 -3.20 -11.29
N ILE A 31 -2.51 -4.08 -10.44
CA ILE A 31 -1.53 -5.10 -10.83
C ILE A 31 -2.18 -6.47 -11.08
N TYR A 32 -3.52 -6.54 -11.03
CA TYR A 32 -4.27 -7.75 -11.37
C TYR A 32 -4.43 -7.86 -12.88
N ALA A 33 -3.78 -8.87 -13.49
CA ALA A 33 -3.68 -9.03 -14.94
C ALA A 33 -5.06 -9.18 -15.63
N ASP A 34 -6.06 -9.68 -14.90
CA ASP A 34 -7.36 -10.04 -15.48
C ASP A 34 -8.38 -8.90 -15.46
N THR A 35 -8.03 -7.72 -14.92
CA THR A 35 -8.97 -6.60 -14.78
C THR A 35 -8.41 -5.27 -15.25
N GLY A 36 -9.28 -4.39 -15.77
CA GLY A 36 -8.87 -3.07 -16.25
C GLY A 36 -8.42 -2.12 -15.12
N LYS A 37 -7.71 -1.03 -15.47
CA LYS A 37 -7.18 -0.03 -14.52
C LYS A 37 -8.23 0.46 -13.49
N LEU A 38 -9.48 0.65 -13.94
CA LEU A 38 -10.56 1.19 -13.12
C LEU A 38 -11.13 0.20 -12.11
N SER A 39 -10.91 -1.10 -12.32
CA SER A 39 -11.50 -2.14 -11.48
C SER A 39 -11.07 -1.98 -10.02
N LEU A 40 -9.79 -1.69 -9.79
CA LEU A 40 -9.26 -1.44 -8.46
C LEU A 40 -9.90 -0.17 -7.86
N TRP A 41 -9.89 0.95 -8.58
CA TRP A 41 -10.42 2.22 -8.04
C TRP A 41 -11.92 2.14 -7.75
N GLN A 42 -12.69 1.47 -8.61
CA GLN A 42 -14.10 1.20 -8.37
C GLN A 42 -14.30 0.33 -7.13
N HIS A 43 -13.48 -0.71 -6.95
CA HIS A 43 -13.53 -1.58 -5.76
C HIS A 43 -13.25 -0.77 -4.48
N GLU A 44 -12.15 -0.02 -4.47
CA GLU A 44 -11.72 0.77 -3.31
C GLU A 44 -12.73 1.86 -2.96
N TRP A 45 -13.29 2.57 -3.95
CA TRP A 45 -14.36 3.53 -3.69
C TRP A 45 -15.61 2.86 -3.12
N SER A 46 -16.15 1.85 -3.80
CA SER A 46 -17.39 1.18 -3.40
C SER A 46 -17.27 0.58 -2.00
N LYS A 47 -16.18 -0.13 -1.74
CA LYS A 47 -15.96 -0.86 -0.49
C LYS A 47 -15.53 0.05 0.66
N HIS A 48 -14.62 0.99 0.43
CA HIS A 48 -13.99 1.77 1.50
C HIS A 48 -14.31 3.27 1.41
N GLY A 49 -14.21 3.87 0.22
CA GLY A 49 -14.47 5.30 -0.01
C GLY A 49 -15.87 5.75 0.43
N THR A 50 -16.91 4.96 0.12
CA THR A 50 -18.29 5.26 0.54
C THR A 50 -18.47 5.31 2.06
N CYS A 51 -17.65 4.59 2.83
CA CYS A 51 -17.64 4.64 4.28
C CYS A 51 -16.85 5.84 4.79
N ALA A 52 -15.69 6.12 4.19
CA ALA A 52 -14.84 7.25 4.53
C ALA A 52 -15.50 8.60 4.26
N ALA A 53 -16.41 8.66 3.28
CA ALA A 53 -17.14 9.86 2.89
C ALA A 53 -18.14 10.41 3.94
N GLN A 54 -18.23 9.77 5.11
CA GLN A 54 -18.83 10.38 6.30
C GLN A 54 -17.98 11.53 6.88
N LEU A 55 -16.68 11.58 6.54
CA LEU A 55 -15.77 12.65 6.92
C LEU A 55 -15.79 13.77 5.86
N PRO A 56 -16.00 15.05 6.24
CA PRO A 56 -16.01 16.17 5.29
C PRO A 56 -14.75 16.30 4.42
N GLN A 57 -13.61 15.83 4.94
CA GLN A 57 -12.33 15.82 4.26
C GLN A 57 -12.25 14.75 3.15
N LEU A 58 -13.13 13.74 3.16
CA LEU A 58 -13.16 12.60 2.24
C LEU A 58 -14.54 12.38 1.60
N ASP A 59 -15.44 13.37 1.69
CA ASP A 59 -16.88 13.27 1.37
C ASP A 59 -17.23 13.02 -0.11
N ASN A 60 -16.23 12.80 -0.96
CA ASN A 60 -16.41 12.45 -2.37
C ASN A 60 -15.18 11.72 -2.93
N GLU A 61 -15.34 11.16 -4.12
CA GLU A 61 -14.30 10.38 -4.83
C GLU A 61 -12.99 11.14 -4.98
N HIS A 62 -13.05 12.39 -5.46
CA HIS A 62 -11.86 13.20 -5.70
C HIS A 62 -11.06 13.42 -4.42
N LYS A 63 -11.73 13.85 -3.34
CA LYS A 63 -11.11 14.05 -2.03
C LYS A 63 -10.52 12.76 -1.47
N TYR A 64 -11.25 11.65 -1.55
CA TYR A 64 -10.81 10.33 -1.08
C TYR A 64 -9.51 9.88 -1.77
N PHE A 65 -9.49 9.88 -3.11
CA PHE A 65 -8.32 9.47 -3.87
C PHE A 65 -7.17 10.46 -3.74
N SER A 66 -7.44 11.76 -3.76
CA SER A 66 -6.43 12.80 -3.54
C SER A 66 -5.72 12.62 -2.20
N GLN A 67 -6.47 12.33 -1.12
CA GLN A 67 -5.85 12.12 0.19
C GLN A 67 -4.96 10.86 0.23
N GLY A 68 -5.41 9.76 -0.40
CA GLY A 68 -4.57 8.56 -0.55
C GLY A 68 -3.28 8.85 -1.31
N LEU A 69 -3.35 9.64 -2.39
CA LEU A 69 -2.20 10.08 -3.18
C LEU A 69 -1.25 11.01 -2.39
N VAL A 70 -1.78 11.87 -1.53
CA VAL A 70 -0.94 12.68 -0.61
C VAL A 70 -0.17 11.77 0.34
N TRP A 71 -0.83 10.79 0.95
CA TRP A 71 -0.20 9.92 1.93
C TRP A 71 0.86 8.99 1.33
N VAL A 72 0.67 8.44 0.13
CA VAL A 72 1.71 7.62 -0.54
C VAL A 72 3.00 8.40 -0.75
N VAL A 73 2.90 9.66 -1.17
CA VAL A 73 4.07 10.52 -1.37
C VAL A 73 4.67 10.94 -0.03
N GLN A 74 3.83 11.29 0.95
CA GLN A 74 4.29 11.76 2.26
C GLN A 74 5.04 10.68 3.05
N TYR A 75 4.52 9.45 3.09
CA TYR A 75 5.10 8.38 3.90
C TYR A 75 6.15 7.55 3.16
N ALA A 76 6.11 7.53 1.83
CA ALA A 76 7.15 6.97 0.95
C ALA A 76 7.78 5.67 1.50
N LEU A 77 6.94 4.68 1.83
CA LEU A 77 7.30 3.49 2.61
C LEU A 77 8.58 2.79 2.10
N GLU A 78 8.72 2.64 0.79
CA GLU A 78 9.87 1.99 0.17
C GLU A 78 11.18 2.74 0.45
N LYS A 79 11.16 4.07 0.30
CA LYS A 79 12.31 4.92 0.60
C LYS A 79 12.63 4.88 2.09
N GLY A 80 11.60 4.83 2.94
CA GLY A 80 11.77 4.70 4.40
C GLY A 80 12.43 3.38 4.78
N LEU A 81 11.88 2.25 4.34
CA LEU A 81 12.40 0.90 4.60
C LEU A 81 13.84 0.74 4.11
N ALA A 82 14.17 1.31 2.95
CA ALA A 82 15.53 1.28 2.40
C ALA A 82 16.57 1.95 3.31
N GLN A 83 16.20 2.97 4.11
CA GLN A 83 17.10 3.59 5.09
C GLN A 83 17.52 2.62 6.20
N TYR A 84 16.74 1.58 6.44
CA TYR A 84 17.00 0.51 7.41
C TYR A 84 17.54 -0.76 6.75
N GLY A 85 17.94 -0.69 5.47
CA GLY A 85 18.46 -1.84 4.72
C GLY A 85 17.38 -2.85 4.32
N ILE A 86 16.10 -2.51 4.44
CA ILE A 86 14.98 -3.36 4.02
C ILE A 86 14.59 -2.95 2.61
N VAL A 87 15.13 -3.69 1.64
CA VAL A 87 14.92 -3.45 0.20
C VAL A 87 14.33 -4.69 -0.48
N PRO A 88 13.60 -4.51 -1.60
CA PRO A 88 13.23 -5.62 -2.46
C PRO A 88 14.47 -6.46 -2.82
N SER A 89 14.31 -7.77 -2.79
CA SER A 89 15.39 -8.72 -3.09
C SER A 89 14.84 -10.05 -3.57
N SER A 90 15.59 -10.68 -4.48
CA SER A 90 15.33 -12.04 -4.94
C SER A 90 15.79 -13.11 -3.95
N SER A 91 16.70 -12.80 -3.02
CA SER A 91 17.32 -13.78 -2.12
C SER A 91 17.24 -13.43 -0.63
N ASN A 92 17.20 -12.14 -0.28
CA ASN A 92 17.18 -11.73 1.13
C ASN A 92 15.81 -12.00 1.76
N THR A 93 15.83 -12.31 3.05
CA THR A 93 14.64 -12.39 3.88
C THR A 93 14.81 -11.53 5.11
N TYR A 94 13.69 -11.12 5.68
CA TYR A 94 13.62 -10.26 6.84
C TYR A 94 12.84 -10.94 7.97
N THR A 95 13.05 -10.48 9.20
CA THR A 95 12.21 -10.82 10.33
C THR A 95 11.06 -9.83 10.46
N ASN A 96 9.95 -10.26 11.07
CA ASN A 96 8.84 -9.35 11.36
C ASN A 96 9.31 -8.20 12.27
N ASP A 97 10.15 -8.50 13.26
CA ASP A 97 10.72 -7.49 14.17
C ASP A 97 11.57 -6.46 13.44
N GLN A 98 12.36 -6.85 12.44
CA GLN A 98 13.16 -5.90 11.64
C GLN A 98 12.25 -4.92 10.88
N ILE A 99 11.24 -5.44 10.18
CA ILE A 99 10.30 -4.61 9.41
C ILE A 99 9.51 -3.69 10.35
N PHE A 100 8.97 -4.26 11.42
CA PHE A 100 8.16 -3.52 12.39
C PHE A 100 8.97 -2.43 13.10
N ALA A 101 10.20 -2.72 13.54
CA ALA A 101 11.07 -1.75 14.20
C ALA A 101 11.46 -0.60 13.26
N ALA A 102 11.78 -0.90 11.99
CA ALA A 102 12.09 0.13 11.00
C ALA A 102 10.91 1.09 10.79
N LEU A 103 9.70 0.55 10.60
CA LEU A 103 8.49 1.36 10.43
C LEU A 103 8.14 2.17 11.68
N THR A 104 8.29 1.59 12.86
CA THR A 104 8.05 2.28 14.13
C THR A 104 9.02 3.44 14.31
N ALA A 105 10.29 3.25 13.98
CA ALA A 105 11.31 4.29 14.04
C ALA A 105 11.08 5.40 12.99
N LEU A 106 10.59 5.06 11.79
CA LEU A 106 10.26 6.02 10.73
C LEU A 106 9.07 6.92 11.09
N PHE A 107 8.03 6.35 11.68
CA PHE A 107 6.73 7.00 11.81
C PHE A 107 6.33 7.33 13.24
N ASN A 108 7.14 6.94 14.21
CA ASN A 108 6.89 7.10 15.65
C ASN A 108 5.50 6.55 16.06
N THR A 109 5.09 5.46 15.41
CA THR A 109 3.79 4.83 15.57
C THR A 109 3.86 3.36 15.17
N ASP A 110 2.93 2.53 15.68
CA ASP A 110 2.90 1.11 15.35
C ASP A 110 2.08 0.85 14.07
N PRO A 111 2.65 0.20 13.04
CA PRO A 111 1.93 -0.24 11.85
C PRO A 111 1.28 -1.62 12.03
N ILE A 112 0.61 -2.11 10.99
CA ILE A 112 0.29 -3.54 10.80
C ILE A 112 1.05 -4.05 9.57
N VAL A 113 1.67 -5.22 9.66
CA VAL A 113 2.45 -5.85 8.59
C VAL A 113 1.86 -7.22 8.27
N ASP A 114 1.26 -7.32 7.09
CA ASP A 114 0.69 -8.56 6.58
C ASP A 114 1.55 -9.19 5.49
N CYS A 115 1.51 -10.51 5.47
CA CYS A 115 2.16 -11.39 4.51
C CYS A 115 1.12 -12.26 3.82
N VAL A 116 1.49 -12.74 2.62
CA VAL A 116 0.77 -13.76 1.86
C VAL A 116 1.69 -14.94 1.60
N TYR A 117 1.13 -16.15 1.70
CA TYR A 117 1.88 -17.35 1.35
C TYR A 117 1.78 -17.59 -0.16
N ASP A 118 2.93 -17.50 -0.83
CA ASP A 118 3.12 -17.88 -2.23
C ASP A 118 3.24 -19.40 -2.29
N LYS A 119 2.13 -20.06 -2.63
CA LYS A 119 2.02 -21.52 -2.69
C LYS A 119 2.91 -22.12 -3.77
N ASP A 120 3.12 -21.41 -4.87
CA ASP A 120 3.84 -21.92 -6.04
C ASP A 120 5.34 -22.02 -5.74
N ASN A 121 5.88 -21.06 -4.98
CA ASN A 121 7.30 -21.02 -4.61
C ASN A 121 7.56 -21.41 -3.14
N GLY A 122 6.52 -21.75 -2.37
CA GLY A 122 6.63 -22.20 -1.00
C GLY A 122 7.20 -21.16 -0.02
N ARG A 123 6.87 -19.88 -0.20
CA ARG A 123 7.50 -18.77 0.53
C ARG A 123 6.50 -17.74 1.07
N GLN A 124 6.91 -17.01 2.11
CA GLN A 124 6.10 -15.95 2.72
C GLN A 124 6.49 -14.60 2.16
N LEU A 125 5.57 -13.93 1.48
CA LEU A 125 5.80 -12.64 0.85
C LEU A 125 5.21 -11.52 1.71
N LEU A 126 5.97 -10.46 1.96
CA LEU A 126 5.44 -9.19 2.46
C LEU A 126 4.37 -8.69 1.49
N SER A 127 3.13 -8.59 1.94
CA SER A 127 1.98 -8.27 1.09
C SER A 127 1.40 -6.89 1.35
N GLN A 128 1.32 -6.48 2.62
CA GLN A 128 0.72 -5.20 2.98
C GLN A 128 1.37 -4.62 4.23
N ILE A 129 1.57 -3.31 4.23
CA ILE A 129 1.85 -2.51 5.41
C ILE A 129 0.67 -1.57 5.57
N LYS A 130 0.18 -1.38 6.80
CA LYS A 130 -0.92 -0.46 7.08
C LYS A 130 -0.47 0.54 8.13
N LEU A 131 -0.60 1.81 7.78
CA LEU A 131 -0.52 2.90 8.75
C LEU A 131 -1.95 3.31 9.12
N CYS A 132 -2.18 3.67 10.38
CA CYS A 132 -3.51 4.03 10.87
C CYS A 132 -3.64 5.53 11.07
N PHE A 133 -4.84 6.03 10.80
CA PHE A 133 -5.17 7.44 10.93
C PHE A 133 -6.44 7.56 11.77
N ASN A 134 -6.49 8.61 12.59
CA ASN A 134 -7.74 8.96 13.26
C ASN A 134 -8.68 9.69 12.27
N LYS A 135 -9.89 10.02 12.74
CA LYS A 135 -10.90 10.73 11.91
C LYS A 135 -10.51 12.15 11.51
N ASP A 136 -9.47 12.71 12.13
CA ASP A 136 -8.86 13.98 11.73
C ASP A 136 -7.74 13.79 10.70
N LEU A 137 -7.59 12.58 10.15
CA LEU A 137 -6.57 12.21 9.17
C LEU A 137 -5.13 12.34 9.70
N LYS A 138 -4.96 12.28 11.03
CA LYS A 138 -3.65 12.30 11.69
C LYS A 138 -3.17 10.87 11.93
N LEU A 139 -1.89 10.65 11.65
CA LEU A 139 -1.22 9.39 11.89
C LEU A 139 -1.28 9.02 13.38
N VAL A 140 -1.68 7.79 13.67
CA VAL A 140 -1.80 7.24 15.03
C VAL A 140 -1.36 5.78 15.05
N SER A 141 -1.19 5.21 16.25
CA SER A 141 -0.86 3.79 16.40
C SER A 141 -2.04 2.94 15.95
N CYS A 142 -1.76 1.93 15.12
CA CYS A 142 -2.73 0.90 14.79
C CYS A 142 -3.04 0.00 15.99
N LEU A 143 -2.13 -0.05 16.95
CA LEU A 143 -2.32 -0.76 18.20
C LEU A 143 -3.17 0.09 19.13
N PRO A 144 -4.26 -0.44 19.69
CA PRO A 144 -4.97 0.23 20.77
C PRO A 144 -3.98 0.58 21.89
N THR A 145 -4.14 1.72 22.55
CA THR A 145 -3.47 2.06 23.82
C THR A 145 -3.94 1.18 25.00
N LEU A 146 -4.32 -0.07 24.72
CA LEU A 146 -4.67 -1.04 25.72
C LEU A 146 -3.40 -1.39 26.49
N ARG A 147 -3.43 -1.06 27.77
CA ARG A 147 -2.55 -1.56 28.82
C ARG A 147 -2.25 -3.03 28.48
N ASN A 148 -0.98 -3.34 28.17
CA ASN A 148 -0.43 -4.65 27.77
C ASN A 148 -0.27 -4.93 26.25
N ALA A 149 0.17 -3.94 25.46
CA ALA A 149 0.65 -4.17 24.07
C ALA A 149 1.86 -5.13 23.98
N ALA A 150 2.63 -5.28 25.06
CA ALA A 150 3.80 -6.17 25.13
C ALA A 150 3.45 -7.68 25.06
N SER A 151 2.18 -8.06 25.21
CA SER A 151 1.75 -9.47 25.26
C SER A 151 0.99 -9.98 24.03
N GLN A 152 0.91 -9.22 22.93
CA GLN A 152 0.09 -9.58 21.77
C GLN A 152 0.86 -9.47 20.43
N PRO A 153 1.70 -10.46 20.08
CA PRO A 153 2.37 -10.55 18.77
C PRO A 153 1.40 -10.53 17.58
N GLN A 154 0.16 -10.97 17.79
CA GLN A 154 -0.92 -11.01 16.80
C GLN A 154 -1.41 -9.62 16.37
N ALA A 155 -0.99 -8.57 17.09
CA ALA A 155 -1.41 -7.20 16.80
C ALA A 155 -0.56 -6.53 15.70
N ARG A 156 0.56 -7.16 15.30
CA ARG A 156 1.48 -6.65 14.25
C ARG A 156 1.14 -7.13 12.84
N GLY A 157 0.02 -7.83 12.65
CA GLY A 157 -0.39 -8.45 11.39
C GLY A 157 -0.13 -9.96 11.36
N ASN A 158 -0.19 -10.58 10.17
CA ASN A 158 -0.14 -12.04 10.02
C ASN A 158 1.22 -12.61 9.54
N CYS A 159 2.26 -11.78 9.42
CA CYS A 159 3.58 -12.25 9.01
C CYS A 159 4.23 -13.23 10.00
N PRO A 160 4.95 -14.26 9.52
CA PRO A 160 5.73 -15.15 10.39
C PRO A 160 6.88 -14.39 11.08
N PRO A 161 7.48 -14.92 12.16
CA PRO A 161 8.61 -14.25 12.83
C PRO A 161 9.84 -14.03 11.94
N HIS A 162 10.11 -14.95 11.02
CA HIS A 162 11.29 -14.95 10.13
C HIS A 162 10.93 -15.43 8.73
N GLY A 163 11.86 -15.27 7.77
CA GLY A 163 11.71 -15.78 6.42
C GLY A 163 10.73 -15.00 5.55
N ILE A 164 10.52 -13.72 5.87
CA ILE A 164 9.65 -12.84 5.08
C ILE A 164 10.45 -12.37 3.86
N HIS A 165 9.97 -12.70 2.67
CA HIS A 165 10.50 -12.19 1.42
C HIS A 165 9.84 -10.87 1.07
N TYR A 166 10.65 -9.86 0.75
CA TYR A 166 10.19 -8.64 0.09
C TYR A 166 10.64 -8.74 -1.37
N PRO A 167 9.78 -9.20 -2.29
CA PRO A 167 10.21 -9.52 -3.65
C PRO A 167 10.52 -8.27 -4.48
N ASP A 168 11.61 -8.34 -5.25
CA ASP A 168 11.97 -7.41 -6.33
C ASP A 168 11.18 -7.66 -7.63
N VAL A 169 10.56 -8.82 -7.75
CA VAL A 169 9.67 -9.19 -8.86
C VAL A 169 8.45 -9.93 -8.36
N VAL A 170 7.28 -9.52 -8.82
CA VAL A 170 5.99 -10.12 -8.49
C VAL A 170 5.43 -10.76 -9.75
N SER A 171 5.03 -12.03 -9.66
CA SER A 171 4.36 -12.75 -10.75
C SER A 171 2.86 -12.74 -10.50
N ASN A 172 2.07 -12.44 -11.53
CA ASN A 172 0.62 -12.57 -11.50
C ASN A 172 0.11 -13.11 -12.84
N ASN A 173 -0.49 -14.31 -12.83
CA ASN A 173 -0.94 -15.01 -14.04
C ASN A 173 0.12 -15.08 -15.17
N GLY A 174 1.39 -15.24 -14.79
CA GLY A 174 2.51 -15.31 -15.73
C GLY A 174 3.08 -13.96 -16.18
N ALA A 175 2.44 -12.84 -15.83
CA ALA A 175 3.03 -11.50 -16.01
C ALA A 175 4.00 -11.18 -14.86
N LEU A 176 5.20 -10.74 -15.21
CA LEU A 176 6.23 -10.34 -14.24
C LEU A 176 6.28 -8.82 -14.09
N PHE A 177 6.17 -8.33 -12.86
CA PHE A 177 6.25 -6.92 -12.50
C PHE A 177 7.51 -6.69 -11.66
N ARG A 178 8.44 -5.85 -12.14
CA ARG A 178 9.72 -5.57 -11.48
C ARG A 178 9.68 -4.29 -10.66
N VAL A 179 10.27 -4.27 -9.48
CA VAL A 179 10.49 -3.05 -8.70
C VAL A 179 11.61 -2.21 -9.33
N ASN A 180 11.28 -1.05 -9.91
CA ASN A 180 12.29 -0.13 -10.42
C ASN A 180 12.86 0.72 -9.28
N HIS A 181 14.17 0.60 -9.04
CA HIS A 181 14.89 1.28 -7.95
C HIS A 181 15.46 2.66 -8.31
N GLU A 182 15.23 3.17 -9.52
CA GLU A 182 15.95 4.35 -10.00
C GLU A 182 15.14 5.65 -9.83
N GLY A 183 15.65 6.52 -8.95
CA GLY A 183 15.37 7.96 -8.99
C GLY A 183 15.96 8.60 -10.26
N PRO A 184 15.60 9.87 -10.57
CA PRO A 184 15.84 10.45 -11.89
C PRO A 184 17.34 10.62 -12.16
N ALA A 185 17.87 9.86 -13.12
CA ALA A 185 19.14 10.17 -13.76
C ALA A 185 18.92 11.23 -14.85
N ALA A 186 19.83 12.21 -14.91
CA ALA A 186 19.80 13.31 -15.85
C ALA A 186 19.93 12.84 -17.31
N ALA A 187 19.34 13.66 -18.20
CA ALA A 187 19.16 13.49 -19.62
C ALA A 187 20.30 12.82 -20.41
N GLY A 188 19.93 11.86 -21.27
CA GLY A 188 20.69 11.38 -22.40
C GLY A 188 19.74 10.83 -23.46
N GLY A 189 19.69 11.47 -24.64
CA GLY A 189 18.71 11.19 -25.68
C GLY A 189 18.85 9.81 -26.31
N GLY A 190 17.73 9.09 -26.39
CA GLY A 190 17.59 7.81 -27.09
C GLY A 190 16.14 7.38 -27.07
N GLN A 191 15.62 6.96 -28.21
CA GLN A 191 14.20 6.72 -28.47
C GLN A 191 13.69 5.48 -27.70
N GLU A 192 13.06 5.70 -26.53
CA GLU A 192 12.61 4.64 -25.63
C GLU A 192 11.07 4.55 -25.55
N ARG A 193 10.55 3.32 -25.57
CA ARG A 193 9.12 3.02 -25.62
C ARG A 193 8.41 3.50 -24.34
N ARG A 194 7.20 4.04 -24.54
CA ARG A 194 6.36 4.69 -23.53
C ARG A 194 6.12 3.85 -22.27
N GLY A 195 6.45 4.44 -21.11
CA GLY A 195 5.63 4.37 -19.88
C GLY A 195 6.08 3.39 -18.79
N GLY A 196 7.05 3.78 -17.96
CA GLY A 196 7.35 3.09 -16.70
C GLY A 196 6.22 3.24 -15.68
N GLN A 197 5.61 2.13 -15.29
CA GLN A 197 4.53 2.02 -14.29
C GLN A 197 5.11 1.62 -12.92
N CYS A 198 4.50 2.08 -11.82
CA CYS A 198 4.83 1.62 -10.46
C CYS A 198 4.36 0.18 -10.26
N SER A 199 5.24 -0.64 -9.72
CA SER A 199 5.19 -2.09 -9.94
C SER A 199 5.60 -2.89 -8.71
N THR A 200 5.45 -2.32 -7.51
CA THR A 200 5.69 -3.02 -6.25
C THR A 200 4.40 -3.43 -5.56
N VAL A 201 4.46 -4.54 -4.81
CA VAL A 201 3.43 -4.93 -3.84
C VAL A 201 3.26 -3.87 -2.72
N LEU A 202 4.27 -3.03 -2.50
CA LEU A 202 4.15 -1.86 -1.64
C LEU A 202 3.39 -0.68 -2.25
N CYS A 203 3.27 -0.60 -3.59
CA CYS A 203 2.33 0.31 -4.28
C CYS A 203 0.87 -0.11 -4.02
N GLN A 204 0.61 -1.34 -3.53
CA GLN A 204 -0.70 -1.79 -3.03
C GLN A 204 -0.83 -1.70 -1.50
N ALA A 205 0.25 -1.45 -0.78
CA ALA A 205 0.26 -1.37 0.68
C ALA A 205 -0.13 0.02 1.21
N LEU A 206 -0.95 0.76 0.47
CA LEU A 206 -1.35 2.11 0.84
C LEU A 206 -2.85 2.13 1.07
N PHE A 207 -3.15 2.01 2.36
CA PHE A 207 -4.38 2.37 3.03
C PHE A 207 -5.62 1.59 2.61
N ALA A 208 -5.80 0.42 3.23
CA ALA A 208 -7.13 0.17 3.77
C ALA A 208 -7.35 1.23 4.87
N VAL A 209 -7.88 2.39 4.49
CA VAL A 209 -8.48 3.34 5.42
C VAL A 209 -9.63 2.60 6.09
N SER A 210 -9.33 1.88 7.17
CA SER A 210 -10.35 1.47 8.12
C SER A 210 -10.64 2.69 8.96
N ALA A 211 -11.49 3.57 8.44
CA ALA A 211 -12.32 4.42 9.29
C ALA A 211 -13.28 3.56 10.12
#